data_AF-A0A1Y4DAI5-F1
#
_entry.id   AF-A0A1Y4DAI5-F1
#
_cell.length_a   1.000
_cell.length_b   1.000
_cell.length_c   1.000
_cell.angle_alpha   90.00
_cell.angle_beta   90.00
_cell.angle_gamma   90.00
#
_symmetry.space_group_name_H-M   'P 1'
#
loop_
_entity.id
_entity.type
_entity.pdbx_description
1 polymer ?
#
loop_
_entity_poly.entity_id
_entity_poly.type
_entity_poly.pdbx_seq_one_letter_code
_entity_poly.pdbx_strand_id
1 'polypeptide(L)'
;MSEIITNEAEGKKNLNFIEAMVEKDLAEGKNGGRVQTRFPPEPNGYLHIGHAKAICLDFGIAERHGGICNLRFDDTNPVKEDMEYVDAIEEDIKWLGFHWDNVYYASDYFQQLYDFAIRLIQEGKAYVDEQSSETIAQQKGTPTQPGVESPYRNRPIEESLDLFQRMNEGEFEEGSMTLRAKIDMANSNMHFRDPIIYRILKTPHHRTGTKWKVYPMYDFAHGQSDYFEGVTHSLCTLEFVPHRPLYDLFIDWLKEGKDLDDNRPRQTEFNKLNLNYTLMSKRNLLILVKEGLVNGWDDPRMPTLCGFRRRGYSPESIRKFIDKIGYTTYDALNEFSLLESAVREDLNARATRVSAVLDPVKLIITNYPEGQVEEMEAINNPEDETAGSHTIEFSRELWMERDDFMEDAPKKFFRMTPGQEVRLKNAYIVKCTGCKKDAEGKVVEVYCEYDPNTKSGMPESNRKVKGTLHWLSCAHCLPAEVRLYDRLWEVENPRDELAKLKEQRLSSLEAMKQMMNPDSLKVLTNCYVEKYLAEQKPLSYFQFQRIGYFNLDPDSTPDHLIFNRTVSLKDTWNKIKNK
;
A
#
# COMPACT_ATOMS: atom_id res chain seq x y z
N MET A 1 -26.22 -5.18 -28.33
CA MET A 1 -25.70 -3.84 -28.64
C MET A 1 -26.39 -2.87 -27.71
N SER A 2 -25.71 -2.50 -26.64
CA SER A 2 -26.08 -1.42 -25.73
C SER A 2 -24.79 -0.65 -25.55
N GLU A 3 -24.63 0.36 -26.39
CA GLU A 3 -23.45 1.21 -26.47
C GLU A 3 -23.26 1.94 -25.14
N ILE A 4 -22.14 1.66 -24.48
CA ILE A 4 -21.58 2.53 -23.46
C ILE A 4 -21.02 3.71 -24.23
N ILE A 5 -21.75 4.82 -24.22
CA ILE A 5 -21.28 6.09 -24.76
C ILE A 5 -20.21 6.61 -23.81
N THR A 6 -18.95 6.37 -24.15
CA THR A 6 -17.81 7.12 -23.62
C THR A 6 -17.81 8.50 -24.27
N ASN A 7 -18.32 9.51 -23.56
CA ASN A 7 -18.11 10.90 -23.92
C ASN A 7 -16.68 11.30 -23.55
N GLU A 8 -15.75 11.13 -24.49
CA GLU A 8 -14.50 11.88 -24.52
C GLU A 8 -14.78 13.26 -25.13
N ALA A 9 -15.20 14.20 -24.28
CA ALA A 9 -15.27 15.62 -24.61
C ALA A 9 -14.71 16.41 -23.42
N GLU A 10 -13.57 17.07 -23.64
CA GLU A 10 -12.88 18.02 -22.74
C GLU A 10 -12.89 17.65 -21.25
N GLY A 11 -11.84 16.95 -20.82
CA GLY A 11 -11.70 16.28 -19.52
C GLY A 11 -11.98 17.14 -18.28
N LYS A 12 -13.25 17.26 -17.91
CA LYS A 12 -13.67 17.50 -16.53
C LYS A 12 -13.65 16.17 -15.79
N LYS A 13 -12.60 15.94 -14.99
CA LYS A 13 -12.58 14.87 -13.98
C LYS A 13 -13.84 15.04 -13.12
N ASN A 14 -14.70 14.03 -13.06
CA ASN A 14 -15.86 14.06 -12.16
C ASN A 14 -15.33 14.16 -10.72
N LEU A 15 -15.67 15.24 -10.04
CA LEU A 15 -15.28 15.46 -8.66
C LEU A 15 -15.93 14.39 -7.77
N ASN A 16 -15.18 13.86 -6.81
CA ASN A 16 -15.77 13.06 -5.75
C ASN A 16 -16.55 13.97 -4.76
N PHE A 17 -17.34 13.37 -3.86
CA PHE A 17 -18.21 14.14 -2.96
C PHE A 17 -17.45 15.06 -1.99
N ILE A 18 -16.21 14.71 -1.62
CA ILE A 18 -15.35 15.53 -0.74
C ILE A 18 -14.79 16.70 -1.54
N GLU A 19 -14.31 16.45 -2.76
CA GLU A 19 -13.85 17.51 -3.65
C GLU A 19 -14.98 18.51 -3.97
N ALA A 20 -16.18 18.01 -4.25
CA ALA A 20 -17.35 18.87 -4.45
C ALA A 20 -17.71 19.69 -3.21
N MET A 21 -17.53 19.12 -2.01
CA MET A 21 -17.72 19.84 -0.74
C MET A 21 -16.67 20.93 -0.55
N VAL A 22 -15.39 20.66 -0.83
CA VAL A 22 -14.30 21.65 -0.73
C VAL A 22 -14.55 22.80 -1.72
N GLU A 23 -14.88 22.50 -2.98
CA GLU A 23 -15.20 23.51 -4.00
C GLU A 23 -16.38 24.39 -3.58
N LYS A 24 -17.41 23.80 -2.99
CA LYS A 24 -18.55 24.53 -2.45
C LYS A 24 -18.14 25.46 -1.31
N ASP A 25 -17.34 24.96 -0.36
CA ASP A 25 -16.90 25.74 0.79
C ASP A 25 -16.00 26.91 0.38
N LEU A 26 -15.13 26.71 -0.62
CA LEU A 26 -14.33 27.77 -1.22
C LEU A 26 -15.18 28.82 -1.96
N ALA A 27 -16.18 28.38 -2.74
CA ALA A 27 -17.11 29.29 -3.41
C ALA A 27 -17.96 30.12 -2.44
N GLU A 28 -18.26 29.57 -1.26
CA GLU A 28 -18.94 30.27 -0.17
C GLU A 28 -18.02 31.18 0.66
N GLY A 29 -16.70 31.19 0.37
CA GLY A 29 -15.72 32.02 1.07
C GLY A 29 -15.37 31.55 2.48
N LYS A 30 -15.64 30.27 2.82
CA LYS A 30 -15.35 29.73 4.16
C LYS A 30 -13.84 29.72 4.43
N ASN A 31 -13.48 29.87 5.71
CA ASN A 31 -12.09 29.85 6.20
C ASN A 31 -11.15 30.82 5.46
N GLY A 32 -11.69 31.95 4.97
CA GLY A 32 -10.92 32.92 4.19
C GLY A 32 -10.39 32.36 2.86
N GLY A 33 -11.02 31.31 2.33
CA GLY A 33 -10.56 30.60 1.11
C GLY A 33 -9.41 29.62 1.36
N ARG A 34 -9.06 29.34 2.62
CA ARG A 34 -7.99 28.39 2.95
C ARG A 34 -8.48 26.94 2.91
N VAL A 35 -7.66 26.08 2.32
CA VAL A 35 -7.78 24.62 2.45
C VAL A 35 -6.63 24.13 3.31
N GLN A 36 -6.96 23.45 4.41
CA GLN A 36 -5.97 22.82 5.26
C GLN A 36 -6.47 21.45 5.70
N THR A 37 -5.72 20.41 5.33
CA THR A 37 -5.96 19.01 5.67
C THR A 37 -4.81 18.50 6.55
N ARG A 38 -4.92 17.24 6.99
CA ARG A 38 -3.85 16.55 7.70
C ARG A 38 -3.92 15.06 7.46
N PHE A 39 -2.78 14.39 7.41
CA PHE A 39 -2.70 12.94 7.54
C PHE A 39 -2.20 12.60 8.96
N PRO A 40 -3.04 12.01 9.84
CA PRO A 40 -2.72 11.84 11.25
C PRO A 40 -2.46 10.36 11.67
N PRO A 41 -1.41 9.67 11.18
CA PRO A 41 -1.18 8.27 11.55
C PRO A 41 -0.71 8.13 13.01
N GLU A 42 -1.08 7.02 13.66
CA GLU A 42 -0.42 6.59 14.90
C GLU A 42 0.98 6.01 14.55
N PRO A 43 2.08 6.45 15.20
CA PRO A 43 3.44 5.99 14.89
C PRO A 43 3.76 4.63 15.52
N ASN A 44 2.93 3.63 15.24
CA ASN A 44 3.00 2.34 15.89
C ASN A 44 3.10 1.15 14.93
N GLY A 45 3.11 1.40 13.63
CA GLY A 45 3.24 0.39 12.58
C GLY A 45 3.50 1.00 11.22
N TYR A 46 3.98 0.17 10.29
CA TYR A 46 4.20 0.56 8.89
C TYR A 46 2.89 0.89 8.18
N LEU A 47 2.96 1.84 7.24
CA LEU A 47 1.83 2.16 6.37
C LEU A 47 1.55 1.00 5.42
N HIS A 48 0.31 0.93 4.94
CA HIS A 48 -0.18 -0.11 4.03
C HIS A 48 -1.04 0.54 2.96
N ILE A 49 -1.39 -0.20 1.91
CA ILE A 49 -2.13 0.33 0.77
C ILE A 49 -3.43 1.06 1.15
N GLY A 50 -4.09 0.64 2.25
CA GLY A 50 -5.24 1.38 2.80
C GLY A 50 -4.94 2.81 3.26
N HIS A 51 -3.74 3.06 3.79
CA HIS A 51 -3.28 4.39 4.17
C HIS A 51 -2.98 5.25 2.94
N ALA A 52 -2.52 4.64 1.83
CA ALA A 52 -2.32 5.35 0.57
C ALA A 52 -3.60 6.07 0.12
N LYS A 53 -4.78 5.49 0.36
CA LYS A 53 -6.06 6.11 0.05
C LYS A 53 -6.28 7.42 0.84
N ALA A 54 -5.97 7.43 2.14
CA ALA A 54 -6.07 8.63 2.96
C ALA A 54 -5.02 9.67 2.55
N ILE A 55 -3.76 9.24 2.36
CA ILE A 55 -2.66 10.11 1.92
C ILE A 55 -2.99 10.81 0.59
N CYS A 56 -3.41 10.06 -0.43
CA CYS A 56 -3.79 10.64 -1.72
C CYS A 56 -4.96 11.63 -1.61
N LEU A 57 -5.86 11.46 -0.64
CA LEU A 57 -6.97 12.36 -0.41
C LEU A 57 -6.51 13.64 0.31
N ASP A 58 -5.87 13.49 1.47
CA ASP A 58 -5.48 14.59 2.34
C ASP A 58 -4.48 15.51 1.63
N PHE A 59 -3.38 14.95 1.12
CA PHE A 59 -2.36 15.72 0.40
C PHE A 59 -2.86 16.18 -0.97
N GLY A 60 -3.60 15.33 -1.68
CA GLY A 60 -4.09 15.65 -3.02
C GLY A 60 -5.14 16.75 -3.04
N ILE A 61 -5.96 16.91 -1.99
CA ILE A 61 -6.87 18.05 -1.84
C ILE A 61 -6.08 19.33 -1.59
N ALA A 62 -5.12 19.32 -0.67
CA ALA A 62 -4.29 20.49 -0.39
C ALA A 62 -3.54 20.96 -1.65
N GLU A 63 -2.83 20.07 -2.34
CA GLU A 63 -2.04 20.38 -3.53
C GLU A 63 -2.89 21.04 -4.64
N ARG A 64 -4.10 20.52 -4.89
CA ARG A 64 -4.98 21.05 -5.96
C ARG A 64 -5.53 22.44 -5.70
N HIS A 65 -5.63 22.82 -4.43
CA HIS A 65 -6.18 24.13 -4.04
C HIS A 65 -5.11 25.09 -3.53
N GLY A 66 -3.81 24.75 -3.67
CA GLY A 66 -2.71 25.55 -3.10
C GLY A 66 -2.82 25.68 -1.57
N GLY A 67 -3.41 24.68 -0.93
CA GLY A 67 -3.60 24.60 0.51
C GLY A 67 -2.42 23.94 1.23
N ILE A 68 -2.63 23.65 2.51
CA ILE A 68 -1.64 23.06 3.41
C ILE A 68 -2.08 21.65 3.79
N CYS A 69 -1.16 20.68 3.78
CA CYS A 69 -1.40 19.37 4.38
C CYS A 69 -0.35 19.07 5.44
N ASN A 70 -0.80 18.95 6.69
CA ASN A 70 0.06 18.60 7.81
C ASN A 70 0.29 17.08 7.88
N LEU A 71 1.48 16.66 8.27
CA LEU A 71 1.72 15.33 8.82
C LEU A 71 1.63 15.43 10.34
N ARG A 72 0.70 14.70 10.96
CA ARG A 72 0.60 14.65 12.42
C ARG A 72 0.79 13.23 12.93
N PHE A 73 1.71 13.03 13.85
CA PHE A 73 1.72 11.78 14.59
C PHE A 73 0.70 11.87 15.73
N ASP A 74 -0.34 11.03 15.69
CA ASP A 74 -1.32 10.91 16.78
C ASP A 74 -0.72 10.03 17.89
N ASP A 75 0.30 10.59 18.56
CA ASP A 75 1.13 9.94 19.57
C ASP A 75 0.52 10.08 20.98
N THR A 76 -0.78 9.83 21.12
CA THR A 76 -1.46 9.93 22.42
C THR A 76 -1.27 8.69 23.30
N ASN A 77 -0.59 7.65 22.81
CA ASN A 77 -0.50 6.34 23.47
C ASN A 77 0.96 5.88 23.67
N PRO A 78 1.56 6.15 24.84
CA PRO A 78 2.99 5.97 25.08
C PRO A 78 3.49 4.51 25.00
N VAL A 79 2.60 3.51 24.97
CA VAL A 79 2.96 2.08 25.02
C VAL A 79 3.38 1.52 23.65
N LYS A 80 3.02 2.19 22.54
CA LYS A 80 3.04 1.57 21.20
C LYS A 80 3.92 2.28 20.17
N GLU A 81 4.70 3.27 20.58
CA GLU A 81 5.29 4.25 19.67
C GLU A 81 6.80 4.03 19.56
N ASP A 82 7.31 3.98 18.32
CA ASP A 82 8.73 3.76 18.01
C ASP A 82 9.18 4.77 16.93
N MET A 83 10.40 5.27 17.05
CA MET A 83 11.01 6.16 16.06
C MET A 83 11.14 5.48 14.70
N GLU A 84 11.32 4.15 14.67
CA GLU A 84 11.33 3.37 13.43
C GLU A 84 10.07 3.61 12.58
N TYR A 85 8.89 3.68 13.21
CA TYR A 85 7.63 3.89 12.48
C TYR A 85 7.45 5.33 12.01
N VAL A 86 7.97 6.31 12.77
CA VAL A 86 7.98 7.73 12.36
C VAL A 86 8.77 7.87 11.06
N ASP A 87 9.99 7.34 11.03
CA ASP A 87 10.87 7.41 9.86
C ASP A 87 10.26 6.67 8.65
N ALA A 88 9.69 5.49 8.86
CA ALA A 88 9.06 4.71 7.80
C ALA A 88 7.80 5.40 7.22
N ILE A 89 6.96 6.01 8.07
CA ILE A 89 5.78 6.77 7.63
C ILE A 89 6.20 7.94 6.76
N GLU A 90 7.22 8.70 7.19
CA GLU A 90 7.77 9.81 6.43
C GLU A 90 8.32 9.38 5.07
N GLU A 91 9.10 8.29 5.05
CA GLU A 91 9.67 7.74 3.82
C GLU A 91 8.58 7.30 2.84
N ASP A 92 7.53 6.63 3.32
CA ASP A 92 6.42 6.14 2.51
C ASP A 92 5.59 7.28 1.89
N ILE A 93 5.35 8.37 2.64
CA ILE A 93 4.66 9.56 2.12
C ILE A 93 5.52 10.26 1.06
N LYS A 94 6.81 10.46 1.35
CA LYS A 94 7.78 11.03 0.37
C LYS A 94 7.86 10.17 -0.88
N TRP A 95 7.91 8.85 -0.73
CA TRP A 95 7.94 7.90 -1.84
C TRP A 95 6.68 7.99 -2.71
N LEU A 96 5.50 8.16 -2.12
CA LEU A 96 4.24 8.40 -2.85
C LEU A 96 4.23 9.73 -3.65
N GLY A 97 5.25 10.58 -3.45
CA GLY A 97 5.42 11.85 -4.16
C GLY A 97 4.68 13.00 -3.48
N PHE A 98 4.33 12.87 -2.21
CA PHE A 98 3.69 13.93 -1.43
C PHE A 98 4.69 14.57 -0.46
N HIS A 99 4.40 15.82 -0.13
CA HIS A 99 5.15 16.62 0.84
C HIS A 99 4.18 17.21 1.85
N TRP A 100 4.57 17.21 3.11
CA TRP A 100 3.86 17.94 4.16
C TRP A 100 4.50 19.31 4.36
N ASP A 101 3.68 20.27 4.76
CA ASP A 101 4.14 21.61 5.11
C ASP A 101 4.72 21.64 6.53
N ASN A 102 4.07 20.91 7.44
CA ASN A 102 4.41 20.89 8.86
C ASN A 102 4.37 19.45 9.40
N VAL A 103 5.27 19.17 10.35
CA VAL A 103 5.22 17.96 11.18
C VAL A 103 4.75 18.36 12.57
N TYR A 104 3.66 17.74 13.02
CA TYR A 104 3.12 17.91 14.37
C TYR A 104 3.09 16.59 15.12
N TYR A 105 3.09 16.69 16.44
CA TYR A 105 2.84 15.58 17.35
C TYR A 105 1.68 15.96 18.25
N ALA A 106 0.68 15.08 18.42
CA ALA A 106 -0.42 15.33 19.34
C ALA A 106 0.08 15.58 20.77
N SER A 107 1.22 14.98 21.14
CA SER A 107 1.92 15.19 22.41
C SER A 107 2.43 16.60 22.63
N ASP A 108 2.69 17.38 21.57
CA ASP A 108 3.04 18.80 21.69
C ASP A 108 1.87 19.62 22.28
N TYR A 109 0.63 19.12 22.13
CA TYR A 109 -0.58 19.76 22.65
C TYR A 109 -1.04 19.27 24.02
N PHE A 110 -0.33 18.33 24.66
CA PHE A 110 -0.77 17.77 25.96
C PHE A 110 -1.02 18.83 27.03
N GLN A 111 -0.23 19.91 27.07
CA GLN A 111 -0.48 21.00 28.00
C GLN A 111 -1.82 21.71 27.69
N GLN A 112 -2.06 22.09 26.44
CA GLN A 112 -3.30 22.75 26.02
C GLN A 112 -4.52 21.84 26.24
N LEU A 113 -4.39 20.53 25.98
CA LEU A 113 -5.44 19.55 26.24
C LEU A 113 -5.72 19.39 27.73
N TYR A 114 -4.68 19.40 28.57
CA TYR A 114 -4.81 19.28 30.02
C TYR A 114 -5.47 20.53 30.62
N ASP A 115 -5.06 21.72 30.18
CA ASP A 115 -5.65 22.99 30.60
C ASP A 115 -7.11 23.09 30.15
N PHE A 116 -7.44 22.59 28.95
CA PHE A 116 -8.81 22.49 28.49
C PHE A 116 -9.65 21.53 29.34
N ALA A 117 -9.10 20.37 29.73
CA ALA A 117 -9.78 19.44 30.63
C ALA A 117 -10.03 20.06 32.01
N ILE A 118 -9.07 20.81 32.57
CA ILE A 118 -9.26 21.59 33.80
C ILE A 118 -10.42 22.58 33.65
N ARG A 119 -10.46 23.33 32.54
CA ARG A 119 -11.57 24.25 32.26
C ARG A 119 -12.91 23.53 32.22
N LEU A 120 -12.99 22.36 31.58
CA LEU A 120 -14.23 21.57 31.55
C LEU A 120 -14.67 21.12 32.94
N ILE A 121 -13.74 20.79 33.85
CA ILE A 121 -14.07 20.49 35.25
C ILE A 121 -14.65 21.73 35.94
N GLN A 122 -13.99 22.89 35.78
CA GLN A 122 -14.43 24.17 36.37
C GLN A 122 -15.82 24.62 35.87
N GLU A 123 -16.15 24.30 34.62
CA GLU A 123 -17.46 24.57 34.02
C GLU A 123 -18.52 23.49 34.38
N GLY A 124 -18.16 22.49 35.19
CA GLY A 124 -19.04 21.37 35.55
C GLY A 124 -19.33 20.38 34.41
N LYS A 125 -18.56 20.46 33.32
CA LYS A 125 -18.65 19.64 32.10
C LYS A 125 -17.73 18.42 32.12
N ALA A 126 -16.97 18.19 33.17
CA ALA A 126 -16.18 16.98 33.37
C ALA A 126 -16.08 16.63 34.87
N TYR A 127 -15.85 15.36 35.17
CA TYR A 127 -15.69 14.85 36.54
C TYR A 127 -14.76 13.64 36.56
N VAL A 128 -14.10 13.41 37.70
CA VAL A 128 -13.30 12.20 37.92
C VAL A 128 -14.22 11.04 38.31
N ASP A 129 -14.01 9.87 37.71
CA ASP A 129 -14.74 8.65 37.98
C ASP A 129 -13.77 7.57 38.49
N GLU A 130 -14.10 6.96 39.62
CA GLU A 130 -13.30 5.93 40.31
C GLU A 130 -13.83 4.52 40.04
N GLN A 131 -14.86 4.39 39.19
CA GLN A 131 -15.37 3.10 38.81
C GLN A 131 -14.43 2.38 37.84
N SER A 132 -14.44 1.05 37.91
CA SER A 132 -13.70 0.23 36.95
C SER A 132 -14.24 0.43 35.53
N SER A 133 -13.39 0.20 34.52
CA SER A 133 -13.81 0.26 33.12
C SER A 133 -14.95 -0.71 32.79
N GLU A 134 -15.01 -1.86 33.47
CA GLU A 134 -16.11 -2.82 33.32
C GLU A 134 -17.44 -2.23 33.82
N THR A 135 -17.45 -1.62 35.00
CA THR A 135 -18.66 -0.99 35.54
C THR A 135 -19.11 0.19 34.68
N ILE A 136 -18.19 1.03 34.23
CA ILE A 136 -18.50 2.14 33.31
C ILE A 136 -19.12 1.60 32.01
N ALA A 137 -18.56 0.53 31.44
CA ALA A 137 -19.10 -0.08 30.23
C ALA A 137 -20.51 -0.66 30.43
N GLN A 138 -20.77 -1.31 31.57
CA GLN A 138 -22.10 -1.80 31.93
C GLN A 138 -23.11 -0.66 32.11
N GLN A 139 -22.72 0.41 32.79
CA GLN A 139 -23.55 1.60 33.01
C GLN A 139 -23.86 2.37 31.74
N LYS A 140 -23.04 2.26 30.69
CA LYS A 140 -23.36 2.86 29.39
C LYS A 140 -24.63 2.29 28.78
N GLY A 141 -25.15 1.13 29.22
CA GLY A 141 -26.36 0.53 28.65
C GLY A 141 -26.18 0.07 27.21
N THR A 142 -27.25 0.13 26.42
CA THR A 142 -27.26 -0.27 24.99
C THR A 142 -27.86 0.83 24.13
N PRO A 143 -27.82 0.75 22.79
CA PRO A 143 -28.50 1.74 21.93
C PRO A 143 -30.01 1.88 22.22
N THR A 144 -30.63 0.87 22.82
CA THR A 144 -32.07 0.86 23.18
C THR A 144 -32.36 1.06 24.67
N GLN A 145 -31.35 1.00 25.54
CA GLN A 145 -31.49 1.17 26.98
C GLN A 145 -30.64 2.35 27.45
N PRO A 146 -31.20 3.37 28.11
CA PRO A 146 -30.43 4.51 28.59
C PRO A 146 -29.37 4.05 29.59
N GLY A 147 -28.28 4.80 29.65
CA GLY A 147 -27.24 4.56 30.65
C GLY A 147 -27.63 5.06 32.03
N VAL A 148 -26.86 4.64 33.04
CA VAL A 148 -27.04 5.02 34.44
C VAL A 148 -25.88 5.90 34.88
N GLU A 149 -26.18 7.00 35.56
CA GLU A 149 -25.15 7.91 36.06
C GLU A 149 -24.17 7.20 37.02
N SER A 150 -22.89 7.58 36.91
CA SER A 150 -21.89 7.22 37.92
C SER A 150 -22.28 7.85 39.26
N PRO A 151 -22.09 7.15 40.41
CA PRO A 151 -22.25 7.77 41.72
C PRO A 151 -21.31 8.96 41.93
N TYR A 152 -20.23 9.04 41.14
CA TYR A 152 -19.25 10.13 41.17
C TYR A 152 -19.59 11.29 40.23
N ARG A 153 -20.64 11.16 39.40
CA ARG A 153 -20.99 12.15 38.36
C ARG A 153 -21.21 13.54 38.93
N ASN A 154 -21.80 13.63 40.11
CA ASN A 154 -22.18 14.90 40.75
C ASN A 154 -21.27 15.29 41.91
N ARG A 155 -20.02 14.79 41.94
CA ARG A 155 -19.04 15.24 42.93
C ARG A 155 -18.74 16.75 42.77
N PRO A 156 -18.35 17.46 43.85
CA PRO A 156 -17.95 18.86 43.79
C PRO A 156 -16.85 19.13 42.75
N ILE A 157 -16.86 20.33 42.20
CA ILE A 157 -15.88 20.76 41.18
C ILE A 157 -14.47 20.73 41.75
N GLU A 158 -14.31 21.24 42.97
CA GLU A 158 -13.03 21.30 43.69
C GLU A 158 -12.45 19.90 43.93
N GLU A 159 -13.31 18.93 44.24
CA GLU A 159 -12.90 17.53 44.43
C GLU A 159 -12.41 16.89 43.13
N SER A 160 -13.13 17.09 42.01
CA SER A 160 -12.68 16.61 40.70
C SER A 160 -11.36 17.24 40.28
N LEU A 161 -11.17 18.53 40.57
CA LEU A 161 -9.96 19.27 40.22
C LEU A 161 -8.74 18.75 41.00
N ASP A 162 -8.87 18.58 42.33
CA ASP A 162 -7.83 17.99 43.18
C ASP A 162 -7.44 16.58 42.70
N LEU A 163 -8.43 15.72 42.49
CA LEU A 163 -8.18 14.35 42.03
C LEU A 163 -7.49 14.32 40.67
N PHE A 164 -7.94 15.13 39.70
CA PHE A 164 -7.33 15.14 38.37
C PHE A 164 -5.88 15.65 38.37
N GLN A 165 -5.54 16.57 39.28
CA GLN A 165 -4.16 17.01 39.50
C GLN A 165 -3.31 15.87 40.07
N ARG A 166 -3.78 15.22 41.14
CA ARG A 166 -3.10 14.08 41.79
C ARG A 166 -2.97 12.85 40.89
N MET A 167 -3.94 12.62 40.00
CA MET A 167 -3.85 11.64 38.91
C MET A 167 -2.63 11.92 38.02
N ASN A 168 -2.39 13.18 37.64
CA ASN A 168 -1.23 13.55 36.83
C ASN A 168 0.08 13.60 37.62
N GLU A 169 0.03 13.82 38.95
CA GLU A 169 1.19 13.68 39.83
C GLU A 169 1.62 12.21 39.99
N GLY A 170 0.74 11.27 39.64
CA GLY A 170 1.01 9.82 39.64
C GLY A 170 0.71 9.13 40.96
N GLU A 171 -0.13 9.74 41.82
CA GLU A 171 -0.50 9.18 43.12
C GLU A 171 -1.32 7.89 43.03
N PHE A 172 -2.08 7.72 41.95
CA PHE A 172 -3.03 6.60 41.79
C PHE A 172 -2.52 5.55 40.80
N GLU A 173 -3.06 4.33 40.89
CA GLU A 173 -2.68 3.22 40.00
C GLU A 173 -3.33 3.32 38.61
N GLU A 174 -2.71 2.67 37.63
CA GLU A 174 -3.26 2.62 36.27
C GLU A 174 -4.66 1.99 36.29
N GLY A 175 -5.61 2.64 35.61
CA GLY A 175 -7.00 2.18 35.54
C GLY A 175 -7.84 2.36 36.81
N SER A 176 -7.30 2.92 37.90
CA SER A 176 -8.07 3.15 39.13
C SER A 176 -9.01 4.35 39.03
N MET A 177 -8.69 5.33 38.18
CA MET A 177 -9.52 6.52 37.94
C MET A 177 -9.43 6.99 36.49
N THR A 178 -10.48 7.66 36.04
CA THR A 178 -10.55 8.30 34.71
C THR A 178 -11.22 9.67 34.81
N LEU A 179 -10.88 10.58 33.89
CA LEU A 179 -11.66 11.81 33.71
C LEU A 179 -12.71 11.55 32.64
N ARG A 180 -13.97 11.88 32.92
CA ARG A 180 -15.09 11.73 31.99
C ARG A 180 -15.70 13.08 31.67
N ALA A 181 -16.07 13.30 30.42
CA ALA A 181 -16.93 14.43 30.06
C ALA A 181 -18.34 14.18 30.63
N LYS A 182 -18.99 15.23 31.10
CA LYS A 182 -20.37 15.21 31.60
C LYS A 182 -21.28 15.71 30.48
N ILE A 183 -21.96 14.79 29.80
CA ILE A 183 -22.82 15.10 28.66
C ILE A 183 -24.23 14.57 28.96
N ASP A 184 -24.58 13.38 28.48
CA ASP A 184 -25.93 12.83 28.60
C ASP A 184 -25.92 11.30 28.62
N MET A 185 -26.14 10.72 29.81
CA MET A 185 -26.20 9.27 29.99
C MET A 185 -27.40 8.61 29.30
N ALA A 186 -28.45 9.37 28.96
CA ALA A 186 -29.62 8.85 28.26
C ALA A 186 -29.52 8.99 26.73
N ASN A 187 -28.43 9.57 26.20
CA ASN A 187 -28.30 9.87 24.79
C ASN A 187 -28.39 8.61 23.90
N SER A 188 -29.01 8.72 22.73
CA SER A 188 -29.07 7.61 21.76
C SER A 188 -27.70 7.30 21.15
N ASN A 189 -26.82 8.29 21.03
CA ASN A 189 -25.43 8.10 20.67
C ASN A 189 -24.63 7.67 21.91
N MET A 190 -24.11 6.44 21.90
CA MET A 190 -23.34 5.90 23.03
C MET A 190 -22.04 6.67 23.31
N HIS A 191 -21.50 7.41 22.34
CA HIS A 191 -20.32 8.27 22.55
C HIS A 191 -20.62 9.49 23.42
N PHE A 192 -21.89 9.90 23.55
CA PHE A 192 -22.32 11.00 24.43
C PHE A 192 -22.60 10.54 25.86
N ARG A 193 -22.53 9.24 26.14
CA ARG A 193 -22.77 8.70 27.48
C ARG A 193 -21.51 8.82 28.33
N ASP A 194 -21.26 10.06 28.74
CA ASP A 194 -20.12 10.54 29.52
C ASP A 194 -18.81 9.85 29.10
N PRO A 195 -18.27 10.17 27.91
CA PRO A 195 -17.07 9.52 27.38
C PRO A 195 -15.86 9.80 28.28
N ILE A 196 -14.95 8.82 28.35
CA ILE A 196 -13.65 8.99 29.00
C ILE A 196 -12.81 9.92 28.14
N ILE A 197 -12.25 10.97 28.74
CA ILE A 197 -11.41 11.96 28.07
C ILE A 197 -9.95 11.90 28.53
N TYR A 198 -9.67 11.39 29.74
CA TYR A 198 -8.32 11.04 30.20
C TYR A 198 -8.29 9.72 30.98
N ARG A 199 -7.17 9.01 30.89
CA ARG A 199 -6.86 7.80 31.66
C ARG A 199 -5.48 7.90 32.30
N ILE A 200 -5.29 7.20 33.42
CA ILE A 200 -3.97 7.05 34.05
C ILE A 200 -3.14 6.01 33.28
N LEU A 201 -1.94 6.40 32.86
CA LEU A 201 -0.87 5.51 32.41
C LEU A 201 0.45 6.04 32.97
N LYS A 202 1.21 5.20 33.67
CA LYS A 202 2.52 5.54 34.26
C LYS A 202 3.69 5.28 33.30
N THR A 203 3.41 4.78 32.10
CA THR A 203 4.42 4.54 31.06
C THR A 203 5.00 5.88 30.57
N PRO A 204 6.34 6.04 30.51
CA PRO A 204 6.97 7.23 29.94
C PRO A 204 6.64 7.38 28.44
N HIS A 205 6.39 8.60 28.01
CA HIS A 205 6.16 8.93 26.61
C HIS A 205 7.48 9.12 25.86
N HIS A 206 7.57 8.68 24.59
CA HIS A 206 8.81 8.75 23.81
C HIS A 206 9.34 10.20 23.64
N ARG A 207 8.44 11.19 23.50
CA ARG A 207 8.78 12.64 23.45
C ARG A 207 8.72 13.38 24.79
N THR A 208 7.64 13.24 25.55
CA THR A 208 7.41 14.06 26.77
C THR A 208 7.92 13.40 28.05
N GLY A 209 8.57 12.23 27.93
CA GLY A 209 9.20 11.50 29.03
C GLY A 209 8.21 11.16 30.14
N THR A 210 8.59 11.43 31.38
CA THR A 210 7.77 11.19 32.57
C THR A 210 7.01 12.44 33.01
N LYS A 211 6.78 13.43 32.14
CA LYS A 211 6.03 14.63 32.53
C LYS A 211 4.58 14.26 32.91
N TRP A 212 3.93 13.47 32.08
CA TRP A 212 2.52 13.12 32.20
C TRP A 212 2.32 11.72 32.81
N LYS A 213 1.28 11.56 33.63
CA LYS A 213 0.76 10.25 34.10
C LYS A 213 -0.70 10.05 33.75
N VAL A 214 -1.30 11.05 33.11
CA VAL A 214 -2.60 10.96 32.48
C VAL A 214 -2.46 11.31 31.00
N TYR A 215 -3.11 10.53 30.15
CA TYR A 215 -3.06 10.73 28.70
C TYR A 215 -4.48 10.91 28.15
N PRO A 216 -4.65 11.84 27.19
CA PRO A 216 -5.96 12.10 26.60
C PRO A 216 -6.41 10.90 25.75
N MET A 217 -7.73 10.74 25.63
CA MET A 217 -8.33 9.76 24.72
C MET A 217 -8.45 10.35 23.31
N TYR A 218 -8.49 9.49 22.29
CA TYR A 218 -8.60 9.87 20.87
C TYR A 218 -9.67 10.94 20.62
N ASP A 219 -10.92 10.72 21.08
CA ASP A 219 -12.03 11.65 20.87
C ASP A 219 -11.79 13.05 21.46
N PHE A 220 -10.94 13.17 22.48
CA PHE A 220 -10.63 14.43 23.15
C PHE A 220 -9.35 15.10 22.63
N ALA A 221 -8.45 14.35 21.98
CA ALA A 221 -7.23 14.90 21.41
C ALA A 221 -7.40 15.28 19.94
N HIS A 222 -8.16 14.49 19.18
CA HIS A 222 -8.17 14.54 17.71
C HIS A 222 -8.72 15.87 17.16
N GLY A 223 -9.93 16.26 17.57
CA GLY A 223 -10.51 17.53 17.11
C GLY A 223 -9.80 18.76 17.67
N GLN A 224 -9.38 18.70 18.92
CA GLN A 224 -8.63 19.77 19.56
C GLN A 224 -7.32 20.04 18.80
N SER A 225 -6.59 18.98 18.39
CA SER A 225 -5.39 19.09 17.57
C SER A 225 -5.70 19.71 16.19
N ASP A 226 -6.77 19.26 15.53
CA ASP A 226 -7.23 19.86 14.27
C ASP A 226 -7.50 21.37 14.42
N TYR A 227 -8.11 21.79 15.53
CA TYR A 227 -8.38 23.20 15.82
C TYR A 227 -7.10 24.00 16.07
N PHE A 228 -6.16 23.47 16.86
CA PHE A 228 -4.89 24.15 17.15
C PHE A 228 -4.02 24.33 15.91
N GLU A 229 -4.11 23.41 14.95
CA GLU A 229 -3.38 23.49 13.69
C GLU A 229 -4.08 24.37 12.64
N GLY A 230 -5.38 24.61 12.79
CA GLY A 230 -6.19 25.30 11.79
C GLY A 230 -6.59 24.47 10.60
N VAL A 231 -6.76 23.16 10.81
CA VAL A 231 -7.39 22.25 9.84
C VAL A 231 -8.77 22.78 9.48
N THR A 232 -9.10 22.81 8.20
CA THR A 232 -10.43 23.19 7.72
C THR A 232 -11.28 21.96 7.41
N HIS A 233 -10.65 20.93 6.82
CA HIS A 233 -11.31 19.69 6.44
C HIS A 233 -10.60 18.51 7.10
N SER A 234 -11.20 17.97 8.15
CA SER A 234 -10.70 16.80 8.87
C SER A 234 -11.27 15.53 8.22
N LEU A 235 -10.44 14.85 7.43
CA LEU A 235 -10.89 13.69 6.66
C LEU A 235 -10.54 12.40 7.41
N CYS A 236 -11.51 11.51 7.56
CA CYS A 236 -11.33 10.24 8.27
C CYS A 236 -12.21 9.13 7.67
N THR A 237 -12.16 7.93 8.22
CA THR A 237 -12.88 6.78 7.67
C THR A 237 -14.27 6.60 8.28
N LEU A 238 -15.17 5.86 7.60
CA LEU A 238 -16.57 5.67 8.01
C LEU A 238 -16.79 5.18 9.45
N GLU A 239 -15.82 4.51 10.07
CA GLU A 239 -15.91 4.09 11.47
C GLU A 239 -16.03 5.26 12.46
N PHE A 240 -15.66 6.47 12.04
CA PHE A 240 -15.74 7.68 12.86
C PHE A 240 -17.02 8.50 12.65
N VAL A 241 -17.95 8.04 11.79
CA VAL A 241 -19.29 8.66 11.66
C VAL A 241 -20.01 8.79 13.02
N PRO A 242 -20.09 7.76 13.89
CA PRO A 242 -20.74 7.91 15.19
C PRO A 242 -19.97 8.82 16.17
N HIS A 243 -18.69 9.09 15.91
CA HIS A 243 -17.83 9.96 16.71
C HIS A 243 -17.98 11.45 16.33
N ARG A 244 -18.35 11.77 15.09
CA ARG A 244 -18.47 13.16 14.60
C ARG A 244 -19.27 14.09 15.51
N PRO A 245 -20.45 13.72 16.05
CA PRO A 245 -21.17 14.64 16.91
C PRO A 245 -20.38 15.00 18.18
N LEU A 246 -19.56 14.07 18.69
CA LEU A 246 -18.74 14.30 19.88
C LEU A 246 -17.54 15.19 19.55
N TYR A 247 -16.92 14.97 18.39
CA TYR A 247 -15.92 15.86 17.81
C TYR A 247 -16.46 17.29 17.75
N ASP A 248 -17.64 17.49 17.13
CA ASP A 248 -18.27 18.80 17.01
C ASP A 248 -18.51 19.46 18.38
N LEU A 249 -19.04 18.70 19.35
CA LEU A 249 -19.30 19.21 20.70
C LEU A 249 -18.02 19.69 21.40
N PHE A 250 -16.94 18.91 21.34
CA PHE A 250 -15.69 19.30 21.99
C PHE A 250 -15.03 20.51 21.32
N ILE A 251 -15.16 20.65 20.00
CA ILE A 251 -14.73 21.87 19.29
C ILE A 251 -15.54 23.08 19.73
N ASP A 252 -16.86 22.93 19.84
CA ASP A 252 -17.75 24.03 20.24
C ASP A 252 -17.46 24.46 21.69
N TRP A 253 -17.19 23.50 22.59
CA TRP A 253 -16.71 23.78 23.94
C TRP A 253 -15.32 24.41 23.96
N LEU A 254 -14.41 24.02 23.06
CA LEU A 254 -13.08 24.59 22.96
C LEU A 254 -13.13 26.08 22.58
N LYS A 255 -13.99 26.42 21.60
CA LYS A 255 -14.17 27.78 21.03
C LYS A 255 -14.95 28.76 21.92
N GLU A 256 -15.61 28.29 22.98
CA GLU A 256 -16.42 29.13 23.88
C GLU A 256 -17.56 29.92 23.20
N GLY A 257 -18.07 29.46 22.04
CA GLY A 257 -19.13 30.16 21.31
C GLY A 257 -18.72 31.50 20.67
N LYS A 258 -17.42 31.84 20.64
CA LYS A 258 -16.90 32.91 19.77
C LYS A 258 -17.07 32.45 18.31
N ASP A 259 -17.63 33.35 17.50
CA ASP A 259 -18.32 33.01 16.25
C ASP A 259 -17.55 32.02 15.36
N LEU A 260 -18.30 31.25 14.59
CA LEU A 260 -17.85 30.15 13.73
C LEU A 260 -16.94 30.59 12.57
N ASP A 261 -16.51 31.84 12.57
CA ASP A 261 -15.72 32.48 11.55
C ASP A 261 -14.22 32.14 11.68
N ASP A 262 -13.71 31.65 10.55
CA ASP A 262 -12.32 31.53 10.08
C ASP A 262 -11.46 30.31 10.46
N ASN A 263 -11.85 29.47 11.44
CA ASN A 263 -11.01 28.30 11.77
C ASN A 263 -11.70 27.14 12.52
N ARG A 264 -12.97 26.83 12.23
CA ARG A 264 -13.62 25.63 12.83
C ARG A 264 -13.40 24.41 11.92
N PRO A 265 -12.64 23.39 12.36
CA PRO A 265 -12.49 22.17 11.56
C PRO A 265 -13.83 21.43 11.44
N ARG A 266 -14.04 20.76 10.31
CA ARG A 266 -15.21 19.91 10.06
C ARG A 266 -14.77 18.51 9.67
N GLN A 267 -15.38 17.51 10.32
CA GLN A 267 -15.11 16.10 10.02
C GLN A 267 -15.95 15.62 8.83
N THR A 268 -15.28 14.99 7.86
CA THR A 268 -15.92 14.33 6.70
C THR A 268 -15.36 12.92 6.53
N GLU A 269 -16.25 11.93 6.43
CA GLU A 269 -15.86 10.52 6.40
C GLU A 269 -15.93 9.90 5.00
N PHE A 270 -14.97 9.03 4.67
CA PHE A 270 -14.95 8.24 3.44
C PHE A 270 -14.72 6.75 3.72
N ASN A 271 -15.08 5.91 2.74
CA ASN A 271 -14.93 4.46 2.85
C ASN A 271 -13.45 4.03 2.90
N LYS A 272 -13.13 3.09 3.80
CA LYS A 272 -11.82 2.45 3.79
C LYS A 272 -11.59 1.72 2.47
N LEU A 273 -10.31 1.60 2.11
CA LEU A 273 -9.93 0.63 1.09
C LEU A 273 -10.09 -0.78 1.69
N ASN A 274 -10.92 -1.60 1.08
CA ASN A 274 -10.87 -3.06 1.21
C ASN A 274 -10.44 -3.63 -0.13
N LEU A 275 -9.50 -4.56 -0.12
CA LEU A 275 -8.93 -5.20 -1.30
C LEU A 275 -9.05 -6.71 -1.15
N ASN A 276 -9.58 -7.39 -2.16
CA ASN A 276 -9.64 -8.85 -2.13
C ASN A 276 -8.21 -9.46 -2.12
N TYR A 277 -8.09 -10.70 -1.65
CA TYR A 277 -6.82 -11.40 -1.43
C TYR A 277 -5.81 -10.63 -0.56
N THR A 278 -6.28 -9.78 0.36
CA THR A 278 -5.43 -8.95 1.20
C THR A 278 -5.98 -8.83 2.63
N LEU A 279 -5.11 -8.94 3.65
CA LEU A 279 -5.41 -8.59 5.03
C LEU A 279 -4.65 -7.32 5.41
N MET A 280 -5.35 -6.25 5.79
CA MET A 280 -4.71 -4.98 6.19
C MET A 280 -4.72 -4.72 7.69
N SER A 281 -5.40 -5.56 8.48
CA SER A 281 -5.43 -5.34 9.93
C SER A 281 -4.04 -5.51 10.53
N LYS A 282 -3.55 -4.47 11.20
CA LYS A 282 -2.22 -4.43 11.81
C LYS A 282 -1.91 -5.62 12.72
N ARG A 283 -2.88 -6.10 13.50
CA ARG A 283 -2.72 -7.28 14.36
C ARG A 283 -2.34 -8.52 13.55
N ASN A 284 -2.97 -8.75 12.40
CA ASN A 284 -2.68 -9.91 11.56
C ASN A 284 -1.33 -9.73 10.84
N LEU A 285 -1.02 -8.52 10.35
CA LEU A 285 0.27 -8.23 9.73
C LEU A 285 1.44 -8.46 10.70
N LEU A 286 1.29 -8.03 11.97
CA LEU A 286 2.29 -8.27 13.00
C LEU A 286 2.52 -9.78 13.25
N ILE A 287 1.45 -10.58 13.22
CA ILE A 287 1.56 -12.04 13.37
C ILE A 287 2.33 -12.64 12.20
N LEU A 288 2.06 -12.21 10.95
CA LEU A 288 2.82 -12.70 9.78
C LEU A 288 4.32 -12.50 9.94
N VAL A 289 4.72 -11.32 10.40
CA VAL A 289 6.12 -10.95 10.60
C VAL A 289 6.73 -11.73 11.78
N LYS A 290 6.09 -11.70 12.96
CA LYS A 290 6.62 -12.34 14.17
C LYS A 290 6.75 -13.86 14.05
N GLU A 291 5.84 -14.49 13.32
CA GLU A 291 5.80 -15.94 13.14
C GLU A 291 6.59 -16.42 11.90
N GLY A 292 7.30 -15.51 11.22
CA GLY A 292 8.14 -15.85 10.07
C GLY A 292 7.37 -16.38 8.85
N LEU A 293 6.10 -15.99 8.68
CA LEU A 293 5.31 -16.34 7.50
C LEU A 293 5.66 -15.46 6.29
N VAL A 294 6.27 -14.29 6.56
CA VAL A 294 6.84 -13.35 5.60
C VAL A 294 8.21 -12.88 6.10
N ASN A 295 9.04 -12.36 5.19
CA ASN A 295 10.41 -11.91 5.45
C ASN A 295 10.47 -10.46 5.94
N GLY A 296 9.65 -10.11 6.94
CA GLY A 296 9.59 -8.75 7.48
C GLY A 296 8.43 -7.89 6.94
N TRP A 297 8.43 -6.62 7.33
CA TRP A 297 7.38 -5.66 6.95
C TRP A 297 7.44 -5.23 5.49
N ASP A 298 8.62 -5.25 4.89
CA ASP A 298 8.89 -4.89 3.50
C ASP A 298 8.87 -6.10 2.55
N ASP A 299 8.48 -7.30 3.02
CA ASP A 299 8.30 -8.46 2.15
C ASP A 299 7.36 -8.10 0.98
N PRO A 300 7.73 -8.36 -0.30
CA PRO A 300 6.90 -8.02 -1.46
C PRO A 300 5.49 -8.63 -1.48
N ARG A 301 5.18 -9.59 -0.63
CA ARG A 301 3.82 -10.16 -0.46
C ARG A 301 2.97 -9.37 0.52
N MET A 302 3.57 -8.52 1.34
CA MET A 302 2.89 -7.70 2.33
C MET A 302 2.16 -6.53 1.66
N PRO A 303 0.99 -6.12 2.18
CA PRO A 303 0.26 -4.98 1.66
C PRO A 303 0.79 -3.63 2.18
N THR A 304 1.97 -3.62 2.79
CA THR A 304 2.67 -2.43 3.28
C THR A 304 3.15 -1.58 2.12
N LEU A 305 3.28 -0.27 2.30
CA LEU A 305 3.80 0.61 1.25
C LEU A 305 5.27 0.30 0.95
N CYS A 306 6.09 0.04 1.97
CA CYS A 306 7.46 -0.44 1.79
C CYS A 306 7.51 -1.81 1.06
N GLY A 307 6.58 -2.73 1.32
CA GLY A 307 6.46 -4.00 0.60
C GLY A 307 6.11 -3.81 -0.87
N PHE A 308 5.15 -2.93 -1.18
CA PHE A 308 4.82 -2.56 -2.55
C PHE A 308 5.99 -1.87 -3.28
N ARG A 309 6.70 -0.96 -2.61
CA ARG A 309 7.92 -0.30 -3.11
C ARG A 309 8.98 -1.35 -3.47
N ARG A 310 9.28 -2.28 -2.56
CA ARG A 310 10.25 -3.36 -2.78
C ARG A 310 9.83 -4.35 -3.87
N ARG A 311 8.52 -4.60 -4.00
CA ARG A 311 7.93 -5.39 -5.10
C ARG A 311 8.08 -4.73 -6.47
N GLY A 312 8.40 -3.44 -6.53
CA GLY A 312 8.56 -2.68 -7.78
C GLY A 312 7.27 -2.02 -8.26
N TYR A 313 6.27 -1.83 -7.40
CA TYR A 313 5.21 -0.88 -7.72
C TYR A 313 5.81 0.53 -7.77
N SER A 314 5.30 1.37 -8.67
CA SER A 314 5.65 2.79 -8.69
C SER A 314 4.65 3.59 -7.84
N PRO A 315 5.06 4.74 -7.28
CA PRO A 315 4.12 5.61 -6.59
C PRO A 315 3.00 6.11 -7.51
N GLU A 316 3.27 6.34 -8.80
CA GLU A 316 2.24 6.69 -9.80
C GLU A 316 1.22 5.56 -9.97
N SER A 317 1.63 4.29 -9.98
CA SER A 317 0.69 3.18 -10.10
C SER A 317 -0.25 3.07 -8.89
N ILE A 318 0.26 3.34 -7.68
CA ILE A 318 -0.55 3.37 -6.46
C ILE A 318 -1.54 4.53 -6.51
N ARG A 319 -1.08 5.75 -6.83
CA ARG A 319 -1.94 6.93 -6.96
C ARG A 319 -3.02 6.72 -8.02
N LYS A 320 -2.66 6.16 -9.17
CA LYS A 320 -3.60 5.82 -10.25
C LYS A 320 -4.63 4.77 -9.84
N PHE A 321 -4.24 3.77 -9.05
CA PHE A 321 -5.18 2.81 -8.48
C PHE A 321 -6.18 3.51 -7.54
N ILE A 322 -5.71 4.37 -6.64
CA ILE A 322 -6.57 5.14 -5.74
C ILE A 322 -7.54 6.04 -6.51
N ASP A 323 -7.07 6.73 -7.55
CA ASP A 323 -7.92 7.54 -8.43
C ASP A 323 -9.01 6.72 -9.12
N LYS A 324 -8.70 5.49 -9.56
CA LYS A 324 -9.68 4.60 -10.23
C LYS A 324 -10.78 4.11 -9.30
N ILE A 325 -10.47 3.82 -8.03
CA ILE A 325 -11.49 3.35 -7.06
C ILE A 325 -12.30 4.50 -6.46
N GLY A 326 -11.74 5.70 -6.38
CA GLY A 326 -12.39 6.89 -5.84
C GLY A 326 -12.78 6.79 -4.36
N TYR A 327 -13.67 7.70 -3.96
CA TYR A 327 -14.12 7.89 -2.58
C TYR A 327 -15.64 7.87 -2.52
N THR A 328 -16.19 7.06 -1.61
CA THR A 328 -17.63 6.88 -1.40
C THR A 328 -17.97 6.89 0.08
N THR A 329 -19.26 6.92 0.39
CA THR A 329 -19.80 6.83 1.77
C THR A 329 -20.32 5.43 2.11
N TYR A 330 -19.92 4.42 1.35
CA TYR A 330 -20.26 3.01 1.57
C TYR A 330 -19.06 2.10 1.31
N ASP A 331 -18.98 0.99 2.03
CA ASP A 331 -17.90 0.02 1.86
C ASP A 331 -17.98 -0.67 0.49
N ALA A 332 -16.82 -0.90 -0.11
CA ALA A 332 -16.66 -1.65 -1.34
C ALA A 332 -15.43 -2.55 -1.24
N LEU A 333 -15.57 -3.80 -1.70
CA LEU A 333 -14.45 -4.72 -1.89
C LEU A 333 -13.87 -4.48 -3.29
N ASN A 334 -12.64 -3.97 -3.33
CA ASN A 334 -11.96 -3.69 -4.59
C ASN A 334 -11.21 -4.91 -5.08
N GLU A 335 -11.10 -5.03 -6.40
CA GLU A 335 -10.39 -6.12 -7.06
C GLU A 335 -8.87 -5.86 -7.08
N PHE A 336 -8.09 -6.83 -6.62
CA PHE A 336 -6.63 -6.83 -6.70
C PHE A 336 -6.15 -6.72 -8.16
N SER A 337 -6.93 -7.26 -9.10
CA SER A 337 -6.66 -7.14 -10.54
C SER A 337 -6.69 -5.68 -11.03
N LEU A 338 -7.43 -4.78 -10.38
CA LEU A 338 -7.44 -3.35 -10.69
C LEU A 338 -6.12 -2.68 -10.27
N LEU A 339 -5.59 -3.07 -9.11
CA LEU A 339 -4.27 -2.64 -8.65
C LEU A 339 -3.17 -3.15 -9.61
N GLU A 340 -3.22 -4.42 -9.97
CA GLU A 340 -2.30 -4.99 -10.97
C GLU A 340 -2.43 -4.32 -12.35
N SER A 341 -3.65 -3.95 -12.75
CA SER A 341 -3.90 -3.22 -13.99
C SER A 341 -3.24 -1.83 -13.96
N ALA A 342 -3.37 -1.09 -12.85
CA ALA A 342 -2.75 0.22 -12.69
C ALA A 342 -1.21 0.16 -12.78
N VAL A 343 -0.57 -0.84 -12.15
CA VAL A 343 0.89 -1.01 -12.25
C VAL A 343 1.34 -1.51 -13.62
N ARG A 344 0.59 -2.39 -14.30
CA ARG A 344 0.93 -2.78 -15.68
C ARG A 344 0.88 -1.59 -16.63
N GLU A 345 -0.13 -0.74 -16.48
CA GLU A 345 -0.32 0.44 -17.31
C GLU A 345 0.81 1.46 -17.11
N ASP A 346 1.18 1.73 -15.86
CA ASP A 346 2.30 2.62 -15.55
C ASP A 346 3.65 2.06 -16.00
N LEU A 347 3.95 0.79 -15.69
CA LEU A 347 5.22 0.17 -16.05
C LEU A 347 5.38 -0.03 -17.56
N ASN A 348 4.29 -0.18 -18.33
CA ASN A 348 4.36 -0.20 -19.79
C ASN A 348 4.90 1.13 -20.35
N ALA A 349 4.63 2.26 -19.70
CA ALA A 349 5.07 3.56 -20.17
C ALA A 349 6.53 3.88 -19.80
N ARG A 350 7.13 3.22 -18.79
CA ARG A 350 8.46 3.59 -18.26
C ARG A 350 9.51 2.49 -18.21
N ALA A 351 9.12 1.22 -18.18
CA ALA A 351 10.06 0.14 -17.88
C ALA A 351 11.01 -0.11 -19.05
N THR A 352 12.28 -0.35 -18.76
CA THR A 352 13.26 -0.73 -19.78
C THR A 352 13.05 -2.19 -20.19
N ARG A 353 12.91 -2.46 -21.49
CA ARG A 353 12.69 -3.79 -22.06
C ARG A 353 14.02 -4.49 -22.17
N VAL A 354 14.14 -5.62 -21.48
CA VAL A 354 15.35 -6.45 -21.42
C VAL A 354 14.99 -7.92 -21.60
N SER A 355 15.94 -8.69 -22.08
CA SER A 355 15.86 -10.14 -22.21
C SER A 355 16.32 -10.80 -20.92
N ALA A 356 15.53 -11.76 -20.45
CA ALA A 356 15.87 -12.62 -19.33
C ALA A 356 15.34 -14.01 -19.63
N VAL A 357 16.10 -15.04 -19.28
CA VAL A 357 15.71 -16.44 -19.48
C VAL A 357 15.55 -17.11 -18.12
N LEU A 358 14.33 -17.55 -17.82
CA LEU A 358 13.91 -17.95 -16.47
C LEU A 358 13.94 -19.48 -16.30
N ASP A 359 13.59 -20.22 -17.35
CA ASP A 359 13.78 -21.67 -17.47
C ASP A 359 14.65 -21.98 -18.69
N PRO A 360 15.98 -21.94 -18.56
CA PRO A 360 16.88 -21.98 -19.70
C PRO A 360 16.97 -23.36 -20.36
N VAL A 361 16.94 -23.36 -21.69
CA VAL A 361 17.41 -24.44 -22.56
C VAL A 361 18.39 -23.88 -23.60
N LYS A 362 19.47 -24.61 -23.90
CA LYS A 362 20.45 -24.17 -24.89
C LYS A 362 19.84 -24.18 -26.29
N LEU A 363 20.04 -23.12 -27.04
CA LEU A 363 19.76 -23.00 -28.47
C LEU A 363 21.09 -22.84 -29.21
N ILE A 364 21.38 -23.77 -30.13
CA ILE A 364 22.63 -23.80 -30.90
C ILE A 364 22.32 -23.52 -32.36
N ILE A 365 22.88 -22.42 -32.88
CA ILE A 365 22.73 -22.03 -34.27
C ILE A 365 23.82 -22.74 -35.09
N THR A 366 23.47 -23.84 -35.74
CA THR A 366 24.44 -24.80 -36.30
C THR A 366 25.27 -24.23 -37.45
N ASN A 367 24.73 -23.28 -38.20
CA ASN A 367 25.39 -22.60 -39.32
C ASN A 367 25.95 -21.21 -38.97
N TYR A 368 25.90 -20.77 -37.70
CA TYR A 368 26.56 -19.53 -37.27
C TYR A 368 28.04 -19.77 -36.97
N PRO A 369 28.99 -18.93 -37.45
CA PRO A 369 30.41 -19.15 -37.26
C PRO A 369 30.83 -19.25 -35.80
N GLU A 370 31.70 -20.20 -35.49
CA GLU A 370 32.24 -20.39 -34.14
C GLU A 370 33.14 -19.21 -33.75
N GLY A 371 33.00 -18.72 -32.52
CA GLY A 371 33.75 -17.57 -31.99
C GLY A 371 33.29 -16.20 -32.51
N GLN A 372 32.37 -16.12 -33.48
CA GLN A 372 31.80 -14.85 -33.91
C GLN A 372 30.84 -14.30 -32.86
N VAL A 373 30.96 -12.99 -32.59
CA VAL A 373 30.09 -12.22 -31.70
C VAL A 373 29.67 -10.95 -32.42
N GLU A 374 28.38 -10.63 -32.37
CA GLU A 374 27.82 -9.39 -32.92
C GLU A 374 27.03 -8.65 -31.86
N GLU A 375 27.17 -7.33 -31.81
CA GLU A 375 26.30 -6.48 -30.99
C GLU A 375 24.98 -6.21 -31.72
N MET A 376 23.87 -6.44 -31.01
CA MET A 376 22.52 -6.13 -31.46
C MET A 376 21.99 -4.96 -30.65
N GLU A 377 21.37 -4.00 -31.33
CA GLU A 377 20.74 -2.85 -30.67
C GLU A 377 19.34 -3.23 -30.17
N ALA A 378 19.06 -2.93 -28.90
CA ALA A 378 17.80 -3.15 -28.23
C ALA A 378 17.23 -1.80 -27.75
N ILE A 379 16.07 -1.41 -28.30
CA ILE A 379 15.36 -0.20 -27.88
C ILE A 379 14.85 -0.39 -26.44
N ASN A 380 15.16 0.56 -25.56
CA ASN A 380 14.83 0.49 -24.13
C ASN A 380 13.31 0.52 -23.92
N ASN A 381 12.59 1.40 -24.60
CA ASN A 381 11.14 1.49 -24.48
C ASN A 381 10.54 1.91 -25.83
N PRO A 382 9.76 1.05 -26.51
CA PRO A 382 9.15 1.41 -27.79
C PRO A 382 8.05 2.47 -27.67
N GLU A 383 7.52 2.72 -26.46
CA GLU A 383 6.51 3.74 -26.18
C GLU A 383 7.14 5.11 -25.85
N ASP A 384 8.47 5.19 -25.73
CA ASP A 384 9.21 6.40 -25.38
C ASP A 384 10.44 6.56 -26.28
N GLU A 385 10.34 7.45 -27.27
CA GLU A 385 11.41 7.74 -28.23
C GLU A 385 12.68 8.30 -27.55
N THR A 386 12.57 8.84 -26.33
CA THR A 386 13.69 9.41 -25.57
C THR A 386 14.42 8.39 -24.69
N ALA A 387 13.87 7.17 -24.54
CA ALA A 387 14.43 6.14 -23.67
C ALA A 387 15.78 5.58 -24.16
N GLY A 388 16.15 5.84 -25.41
CA GLY A 388 17.39 5.37 -26.02
C GLY A 388 17.41 3.85 -26.25
N SER A 389 18.61 3.30 -26.37
CA SER A 389 18.86 1.88 -26.62
C SER A 389 20.07 1.39 -25.82
N HIS A 390 20.19 0.07 -25.71
CA HIS A 390 21.38 -0.62 -25.20
C HIS A 390 21.77 -1.74 -26.16
N THR A 391 22.96 -2.32 -25.97
CA THR A 391 23.48 -3.40 -26.81
C THR A 391 23.37 -4.75 -26.10
N ILE A 392 23.06 -5.81 -26.87
CA ILE A 392 23.09 -7.20 -26.43
C ILE A 392 23.95 -8.04 -27.39
N GLU A 393 24.83 -8.88 -26.86
CA GLU A 393 25.71 -9.71 -27.69
C GLU A 393 24.99 -10.95 -28.22
N PHE A 394 25.10 -11.20 -29.52
CA PHE A 394 24.62 -12.38 -30.22
C PHE A 394 25.79 -13.32 -30.56
N SER A 395 25.59 -14.62 -30.39
CA SER A 395 26.60 -15.64 -30.67
C SER A 395 25.96 -16.96 -31.12
N ARG A 396 26.80 -17.93 -31.49
CA ARG A 396 26.38 -19.28 -31.87
C ARG A 396 25.53 -20.02 -30.81
N GLU A 397 25.91 -19.92 -29.54
CA GLU A 397 25.20 -20.55 -28.41
C GLU A 397 24.38 -19.51 -27.65
N LEU A 398 23.08 -19.77 -27.55
CA LEU A 398 22.12 -18.90 -26.86
C LEU A 398 21.35 -19.67 -25.79
N TRP A 399 20.85 -18.95 -24.79
CA TRP A 399 19.76 -19.38 -23.92
C TRP A 399 18.42 -18.91 -24.48
N MET A 400 17.42 -19.76 -24.37
CA MET A 400 16.01 -19.45 -24.62
C MET A 400 15.13 -20.09 -23.52
N GLU A 401 13.87 -19.65 -23.41
CA GLU A 401 12.94 -20.32 -22.52
C GLU A 401 12.66 -21.74 -23.00
N ARG A 402 12.63 -22.68 -22.05
CA ARG A 402 12.25 -24.07 -22.30
C ARG A 402 10.85 -24.18 -22.91
N ASP A 403 9.92 -23.38 -22.41
CA ASP A 403 8.53 -23.34 -22.88
C ASP A 403 8.35 -22.76 -24.30
N ASP A 404 9.43 -22.20 -24.88
CA ASP A 404 9.43 -21.75 -26.27
C ASP A 404 9.80 -22.85 -27.27
N PHE A 405 10.12 -24.06 -26.81
CA PHE A 405 10.32 -25.23 -27.67
C PHE A 405 9.31 -26.34 -27.39
N MET A 406 8.77 -26.93 -28.46
CA MET A 406 7.96 -28.14 -28.39
C MET A 406 8.19 -28.99 -29.64
N GLU A 407 8.59 -30.25 -29.45
CA GLU A 407 8.83 -31.17 -30.55
C GLU A 407 7.52 -31.47 -31.30
N ASP A 408 6.50 -31.92 -30.57
CA ASP A 408 5.15 -32.18 -31.09
C ASP A 408 4.20 -31.03 -30.75
N ALA A 409 4.30 -29.94 -31.52
CA ALA A 409 3.58 -28.71 -31.23
C ALA A 409 2.14 -28.68 -31.80
N PRO A 410 1.14 -28.21 -31.03
CA PRO A 410 -0.21 -28.02 -31.56
C PRO A 410 -0.24 -26.86 -32.58
N LYS A 411 -1.21 -26.84 -33.51
CA LYS A 411 -1.30 -25.82 -34.59
C LYS A 411 -1.26 -24.35 -34.15
N LYS A 412 -1.61 -24.06 -32.89
CA LYS A 412 -1.61 -22.71 -32.29
C LYS A 412 -0.33 -22.37 -31.51
N PHE A 413 0.71 -23.21 -31.62
CA PHE A 413 2.02 -22.96 -31.03
C PHE A 413 2.92 -22.26 -32.04
N PHE A 414 3.12 -20.95 -31.85
CA PHE A 414 3.87 -20.12 -32.78
C PHE A 414 5.36 -19.98 -32.44
N ARG A 415 5.89 -20.77 -31.49
CA ARG A 415 7.31 -20.76 -31.09
C ARG A 415 8.10 -21.86 -31.81
N MET A 416 9.18 -22.37 -31.23
CA MET A 416 10.06 -23.33 -31.92
C MET A 416 9.49 -24.75 -31.92
N THR A 417 9.36 -25.31 -33.11
CA THR A 417 9.10 -26.73 -33.35
C THR A 417 9.88 -27.13 -34.61
N PRO A 418 10.36 -28.38 -34.75
CA PRO A 418 11.16 -28.78 -35.91
C PRO A 418 10.50 -28.39 -37.25
N GLY A 419 11.27 -27.71 -38.10
CA GLY A 419 10.84 -27.20 -39.41
C GLY A 419 10.21 -25.79 -39.38
N GLN A 420 9.86 -25.25 -38.22
CA GLN A 420 9.24 -23.92 -38.09
C GLN A 420 10.28 -22.79 -37.97
N GLU A 421 9.98 -21.67 -38.62
CA GLU A 421 10.75 -20.43 -38.49
C GLU A 421 10.20 -19.52 -37.39
N VAL A 422 11.10 -18.90 -36.63
CA VAL A 422 10.79 -17.88 -35.63
C VAL A 422 11.80 -16.74 -35.70
N ARG A 423 11.42 -15.56 -35.23
CA ARG A 423 12.34 -14.42 -35.09
C ARG A 423 12.97 -14.43 -33.71
N LEU A 424 14.28 -14.34 -33.65
CA LEU A 424 15.00 -13.95 -32.44
C LEU A 424 14.95 -12.43 -32.35
N LYS A 425 14.39 -11.91 -31.26
CA LYS A 425 14.17 -10.47 -31.07
C LYS A 425 15.48 -9.70 -31.28
N ASN A 426 15.43 -8.59 -32.02
CA ASN A 426 16.58 -7.72 -32.36
C ASN A 426 17.70 -8.40 -33.17
N ALA A 427 17.56 -9.68 -33.55
CA ALA A 427 18.57 -10.45 -34.28
C ALA A 427 17.98 -11.00 -35.60
N TYR A 428 18.10 -12.30 -35.83
CA TYR A 428 17.79 -12.99 -37.10
C TYR A 428 16.49 -13.81 -37.03
N ILE A 429 16.01 -14.23 -38.19
CA ILE A 429 15.07 -15.35 -38.31
C ILE A 429 15.87 -16.65 -38.29
N VAL A 430 15.38 -17.62 -37.51
CA VAL A 430 15.98 -18.95 -37.38
C VAL A 430 14.94 -20.03 -37.67
N LYS A 431 15.38 -21.14 -38.26
CA LYS A 431 14.58 -22.33 -38.53
C LYS A 431 15.02 -23.45 -37.59
N CYS A 432 14.10 -23.96 -36.78
CA CYS A 432 14.38 -25.08 -35.88
C CYS A 432 14.66 -26.36 -36.69
N THR A 433 15.78 -27.03 -36.43
CA THR A 433 16.18 -28.27 -37.13
C THR A 433 15.97 -29.51 -36.28
N GLY A 434 15.95 -29.38 -34.95
CA GLY A 434 15.69 -30.50 -34.05
C GLY A 434 16.07 -30.19 -32.60
N CYS A 435 16.20 -31.23 -31.80
CA CYS A 435 16.66 -31.12 -30.41
C CYS A 435 17.45 -32.36 -29.98
N LYS A 436 18.14 -32.23 -28.85
CA LYS A 436 18.80 -33.32 -28.14
C LYS A 436 18.14 -33.49 -26.78
N LYS A 437 17.92 -34.75 -26.41
CA LYS A 437 17.37 -35.15 -25.12
C LYS A 437 18.44 -35.85 -24.27
N ASP A 438 18.30 -35.74 -22.96
CA ASP A 438 19.06 -36.57 -22.00
C ASP A 438 18.47 -37.98 -21.89
N ALA A 439 19.02 -38.80 -20.98
CA ALA A 439 18.61 -40.18 -20.77
C ALA A 439 17.16 -40.30 -20.26
N GLU A 440 16.68 -39.26 -19.58
CA GLU A 440 15.33 -39.14 -19.04
C GLU A 440 14.34 -38.56 -20.06
N GLY A 441 14.79 -38.21 -21.26
CA GLY A 441 13.96 -37.69 -22.34
C GLY A 441 13.69 -36.18 -22.25
N LYS A 442 14.35 -35.45 -21.34
CA LYS A 442 14.24 -34.00 -21.21
C LYS A 442 15.11 -33.32 -22.26
N VAL A 443 14.55 -32.30 -22.91
CA VAL A 443 15.25 -31.49 -23.91
C VAL A 443 16.38 -30.70 -23.24
N VAL A 444 17.62 -30.92 -23.68
CA VAL A 444 18.82 -30.23 -23.15
C VAL A 444 19.38 -29.20 -24.14
N GLU A 445 19.26 -29.45 -25.43
CA GLU A 445 19.70 -28.56 -26.51
C GLU A 445 18.65 -28.52 -27.62
N VAL A 446 18.42 -27.36 -28.20
CA VAL A 446 17.61 -27.12 -29.40
C VAL A 446 18.56 -26.65 -30.49
N TYR A 447 18.39 -27.16 -31.70
CA TYR A 447 19.22 -26.80 -32.86
C TYR A 447 18.41 -25.99 -33.86
N CYS A 448 19.04 -24.97 -34.45
CA CYS A 448 18.44 -24.20 -35.52
C CYS A 448 19.49 -23.71 -36.52
N GLU A 449 19.01 -23.26 -37.67
CA GLU A 449 19.82 -22.55 -38.67
C GLU A 449 19.32 -21.11 -38.80
N TYR A 450 20.22 -20.13 -38.82
CA TYR A 450 19.86 -18.72 -39.05
C TYR A 450 19.90 -18.36 -40.53
N ASP A 451 19.11 -17.36 -40.91
CA ASP A 451 19.17 -16.73 -42.22
C ASP A 451 19.97 -15.42 -42.16
N PRO A 452 21.17 -15.34 -42.78
CA PRO A 452 22.05 -14.18 -42.70
C PRO A 452 21.44 -12.86 -43.19
N ASN A 453 20.47 -12.91 -44.11
CA ASN A 453 19.88 -11.70 -44.70
C ASN A 453 18.79 -11.08 -43.82
N THR A 454 18.40 -11.77 -42.73
CA THR A 454 17.20 -11.40 -41.95
C THR A 454 17.50 -10.62 -40.67
N LYS A 455 18.74 -10.15 -40.49
CA LYS A 455 19.15 -9.30 -39.35
C LYS A 455 18.18 -8.13 -39.21
N SER A 456 17.73 -7.88 -37.99
CA SER A 456 16.79 -6.78 -37.70
C SER A 456 17.33 -5.46 -38.27
N GLY A 457 16.50 -4.74 -39.02
CA GLY A 457 16.88 -3.50 -39.71
C GLY A 457 17.34 -3.66 -41.15
N MET A 458 17.62 -4.89 -41.63
CA MET A 458 17.97 -5.13 -43.04
C MET A 458 16.74 -5.22 -43.97
N PRO A 459 16.87 -5.01 -45.30
CA PRO A 459 15.75 -5.07 -46.24
C PRO A 459 14.95 -6.39 -46.21
N GLU A 460 15.62 -7.54 -46.08
CA GLU A 460 14.96 -8.86 -46.02
C GLU A 460 14.47 -9.23 -44.60
N SER A 461 14.65 -8.35 -43.61
CA SER A 461 14.19 -8.58 -42.23
C SER A 461 12.66 -8.59 -42.09
N ASN A 462 11.94 -8.02 -43.05
CA ASN A 462 10.47 -7.93 -43.04
C ASN A 462 9.75 -9.25 -43.40
N ARG A 463 10.48 -10.36 -43.57
CA ARG A 463 9.86 -11.69 -43.73
C ARG A 463 8.96 -11.99 -42.53
N LYS A 464 7.67 -12.22 -42.80
CA LYS A 464 6.66 -12.50 -41.77
C LYS A 464 6.82 -13.90 -41.22
N VAL A 465 7.18 -13.99 -39.94
CA VAL A 465 7.15 -15.22 -39.14
C VAL A 465 6.14 -15.09 -37.99
N LYS A 466 5.59 -16.21 -37.53
CA LYS A 466 4.47 -16.19 -36.56
C LYS A 466 4.88 -15.93 -35.11
N GLY A 467 6.15 -16.17 -34.77
CA GLY A 467 6.68 -16.03 -33.41
C GLY A 467 7.90 -15.13 -33.34
N THR A 468 8.03 -14.40 -32.25
CA THR A 468 9.24 -13.69 -31.86
C THR A 468 9.61 -14.08 -30.45
N LEU A 469 10.85 -14.51 -30.23
CA LEU A 469 11.37 -15.02 -28.97
C LEU A 469 12.49 -14.13 -28.46
N HIS A 470 12.54 -13.94 -27.15
CA HIS A 470 13.72 -13.38 -26.48
C HIS A 470 14.76 -14.48 -26.30
N TRP A 471 16.01 -14.07 -26.12
CA TRP A 471 17.17 -14.95 -26.04
C TRP A 471 18.32 -14.21 -25.36
N LEU A 472 19.34 -14.93 -24.92
CA LEU A 472 20.58 -14.37 -24.40
C LEU A 472 21.78 -15.16 -24.92
N SER A 473 22.91 -14.53 -25.20
CA SER A 473 24.14 -15.28 -25.50
C SER A 473 24.64 -16.02 -24.27
N CYS A 474 24.96 -17.30 -24.41
CA CYS A 474 25.46 -18.13 -23.29
C CYS A 474 26.75 -17.58 -22.68
N ALA A 475 27.62 -16.98 -23.50
CA ALA A 475 28.93 -16.47 -23.07
C ALA A 475 28.89 -15.02 -22.55
N HIS A 476 27.76 -14.33 -22.76
CA HIS A 476 27.66 -12.89 -22.50
C HIS A 476 26.43 -12.51 -21.64
N CYS A 477 25.80 -13.47 -20.97
CA CYS A 477 24.78 -13.22 -19.96
C CYS A 477 25.35 -13.28 -18.55
N LEU A 478 24.55 -12.84 -17.57
CA LEU A 478 24.86 -12.96 -16.14
C LEU A 478 23.87 -13.91 -15.47
N PRO A 479 24.30 -14.71 -14.49
CA PRO A 479 23.39 -15.48 -13.65
C PRO A 479 22.55 -14.54 -12.77
N ALA A 480 21.32 -14.93 -12.48
CA ALA A 480 20.44 -14.18 -11.60
C ALA A 480 19.52 -15.09 -10.79
N GLU A 481 19.15 -14.61 -9.61
CA GLU A 481 17.99 -15.11 -8.86
C GLU A 481 16.76 -14.31 -9.27
N VAL A 482 15.66 -15.01 -9.56
CA VAL A 482 14.38 -14.37 -9.85
C VAL A 482 13.30 -14.87 -8.90
N ARG A 483 12.70 -13.92 -8.18
CA ARG A 483 11.64 -14.13 -7.19
C ARG A 483 10.28 -13.86 -7.84
N LEU A 484 9.54 -14.92 -8.12
CA LEU A 484 8.20 -14.84 -8.68
C LEU A 484 7.17 -14.78 -7.55
N TYR A 485 6.67 -13.57 -7.28
CA TYR A 485 5.61 -13.37 -6.29
C TYR A 485 4.22 -13.58 -6.90
N ASP A 486 3.31 -14.09 -6.07
CA ASP A 486 1.88 -14.15 -6.32
C ASP A 486 1.12 -13.48 -5.14
N ARG A 487 -0.20 -13.64 -5.08
CA ARG A 487 -1.04 -13.20 -3.96
C ARG A 487 -0.69 -14.02 -2.72
N LEU A 488 -0.62 -13.37 -1.56
CA LEU A 488 -0.31 -14.04 -0.29
C LEU A 488 -1.41 -15.00 0.17
N TRP A 489 -2.66 -14.65 -0.14
CA TRP A 489 -3.85 -15.40 0.26
C TRP A 489 -4.46 -16.07 -0.97
N GLU A 490 -4.84 -17.34 -0.83
CA GLU A 490 -5.53 -18.09 -1.90
C GLU A 490 -7.02 -17.73 -1.96
N VAL A 491 -7.59 -17.37 -0.80
CA VAL A 491 -9.00 -17.00 -0.64
C VAL A 491 -9.25 -15.56 -1.06
N GLU A 492 -10.40 -15.34 -1.71
CA GLU A 492 -10.77 -14.02 -2.25
C GLU A 492 -11.05 -13.00 -1.15
N ASN A 493 -11.78 -13.37 -0.09
CA ASN A 493 -11.96 -12.51 1.06
C ASN A 493 -11.33 -13.14 2.32
N PRO A 494 -10.01 -12.93 2.55
CA PRO A 494 -9.33 -13.52 3.69
C PRO A 494 -9.82 -12.96 5.03
N ARG A 495 -10.43 -11.77 5.07
CA ARG A 495 -11.01 -11.20 6.30
C ARG A 495 -12.19 -12.05 6.78
N ASP A 496 -13.10 -12.36 5.87
CA ASP A 496 -14.32 -13.11 6.19
C ASP A 496 -13.99 -14.58 6.48
N GLU A 497 -13.10 -15.19 5.69
CA GLU A 497 -12.67 -16.57 5.96
C GLU A 497 -11.93 -16.67 7.31
N LEU A 498 -11.13 -15.67 7.68
CA LEU A 498 -10.46 -15.65 8.98
C LEU A 498 -11.46 -15.57 10.13
N ALA A 499 -12.52 -14.77 9.98
CA ALA A 499 -13.59 -14.68 10.99
C ALA A 499 -14.30 -16.03 11.16
N LYS A 500 -14.66 -16.67 10.06
CA LYS A 500 -15.30 -18.00 10.04
C LYS A 500 -14.42 -19.09 10.65
N LEU A 501 -13.12 -19.12 10.37
CA LEU A 501 -12.20 -20.08 10.98
C LEU A 501 -12.03 -19.83 12.49
N LYS A 502 -12.09 -18.58 12.94
CA LYS A 502 -12.06 -18.24 14.37
C LYS A 502 -13.29 -18.73 15.14
N GLU A 503 -14.46 -18.75 14.51
CA GLU A 503 -15.68 -19.34 15.11
C GLU A 503 -15.49 -20.84 15.38
N GLN A 504 -14.64 -21.52 14.60
CA GLN A 504 -14.23 -22.90 14.82
C GLN A 504 -13.13 -23.05 15.89
N ARG A 505 -12.86 -21.99 16.66
CA ARG A 505 -11.86 -21.92 17.73
C ARG A 505 -10.41 -22.07 17.27
N LEU A 506 -10.12 -21.85 15.98
CA LEU A 506 -8.75 -21.72 15.49
C LEU A 506 -8.14 -20.40 15.96
N SER A 507 -6.87 -20.44 16.34
CA SER A 507 -6.10 -19.22 16.56
C SER A 507 -5.94 -18.44 15.24
N SER A 508 -5.65 -17.13 15.33
CA SER A 508 -5.32 -16.32 14.15
C SER A 508 -4.22 -16.96 13.30
N LEU A 509 -3.19 -17.53 13.93
CA LEU A 509 -2.04 -18.12 13.25
C LEU A 509 -2.42 -19.38 12.47
N GLU A 510 -3.14 -20.31 13.12
CA GLU A 510 -3.57 -21.56 12.48
C GLU A 510 -4.50 -21.29 11.30
N ALA A 511 -5.46 -20.38 11.47
CA ALA A 511 -6.37 -19.99 10.41
C ALA A 511 -5.65 -19.36 9.22
N MET A 512 -4.68 -18.46 9.47
CA MET A 512 -3.87 -17.86 8.40
C MET A 512 -3.02 -18.89 7.66
N LYS A 513 -2.39 -19.85 8.36
CA LYS A 513 -1.62 -20.92 7.72
C LYS A 513 -2.46 -21.78 6.77
N GLN A 514 -3.76 -21.96 7.05
CA GLN A 514 -4.66 -22.75 6.19
C GLN A 514 -5.10 -22.04 4.91
N MET A 515 -5.13 -20.70 4.89
CA MET A 515 -5.59 -19.91 3.74
C MET A 515 -4.47 -19.27 2.91
N MET A 516 -3.22 -19.42 3.37
CA MET A 516 -2.06 -18.84 2.73
C MET A 516 -1.75 -19.59 1.43
N ASN A 517 -1.44 -18.84 0.37
CA ASN A 517 -1.05 -19.41 -0.90
C ASN A 517 0.36 -20.00 -0.81
N PRO A 518 0.54 -21.33 -0.97
CA PRO A 518 1.85 -21.96 -0.93
C PRO A 518 2.76 -21.51 -2.07
N ASP A 519 2.17 -21.08 -3.20
CA ASP A 519 2.87 -20.57 -4.38
C ASP A 519 3.02 -19.03 -4.36
N SER A 520 2.81 -18.38 -3.20
CA SER A 520 2.94 -16.91 -3.05
C SER A 520 4.35 -16.39 -3.35
N LEU A 521 5.37 -17.24 -3.28
CA LEU A 521 6.74 -16.96 -3.68
C LEU A 521 7.39 -18.22 -4.26
N LYS A 522 7.88 -18.12 -5.50
CA LYS A 522 8.77 -19.10 -6.12
C LYS A 522 10.12 -18.45 -6.44
N VAL A 523 11.20 -18.98 -5.88
CA VAL A 523 12.57 -18.51 -6.14
C VAL A 523 13.19 -19.38 -7.22
N LEU A 524 13.66 -18.75 -8.30
CA LEU A 524 14.38 -19.40 -9.40
C LEU A 524 15.84 -18.97 -9.34
N THR A 525 16.77 -19.92 -9.28
CA THR A 525 18.23 -19.65 -9.14
C THR A 525 19.05 -19.96 -10.38
N ASN A 526 18.43 -20.59 -11.39
CA ASN A 526 19.06 -20.90 -12.68
C ASN A 526 18.46 -20.02 -13.77
N CYS A 527 18.55 -18.70 -13.58
CA CYS A 527 18.09 -17.71 -14.55
C CYS A 527 19.29 -16.94 -15.11
N TYR A 528 19.11 -16.41 -16.32
CA TYR A 528 20.11 -15.59 -16.99
C TYR A 528 19.51 -14.26 -17.42
N VAL A 529 20.30 -13.20 -17.32
CA VAL A 529 19.90 -11.83 -17.66
C VAL A 529 20.97 -11.13 -18.50
N GLU A 530 20.62 -10.03 -19.17
CA GLU A 530 21.56 -9.18 -19.89
C GLU A 530 22.62 -8.55 -18.96
N LYS A 531 23.85 -8.37 -19.44
CA LYS A 531 24.92 -7.65 -18.71
C LYS A 531 24.54 -6.22 -18.35
N TYR A 532 23.75 -5.57 -19.21
CA TYR A 532 23.23 -4.21 -19.00
C TYR A 532 22.60 -4.00 -17.61
N LEU A 533 22.04 -5.07 -17.04
CA LEU A 533 21.34 -5.02 -15.76
C LEU A 533 22.27 -4.92 -14.54
N ALA A 534 23.55 -5.27 -14.64
CA ALA A 534 24.50 -5.19 -13.53
C ALA A 534 24.84 -3.75 -13.12
N GLU A 535 24.68 -2.80 -14.04
CA GLU A 535 24.98 -1.37 -13.81
C GLU A 535 23.75 -0.58 -13.33
N GLN A 536 22.61 -1.25 -13.18
CA GLN A 536 21.35 -0.59 -12.85
C GLN A 536 21.18 -0.41 -11.35
N LYS A 537 20.44 0.64 -10.98
CA LYS A 537 20.17 0.94 -9.57
C LYS A 537 19.09 0.01 -9.02
N PRO A 538 19.16 -0.39 -7.74
CA PRO A 538 18.04 -1.04 -7.07
C PRO A 538 16.72 -0.30 -7.30
N LEU A 539 15.63 -1.07 -7.39
CA LEU A 539 14.27 -0.59 -7.66
C LEU A 539 14.04 0.03 -9.06
N SER A 540 15.01 -0.09 -9.97
CA SER A 540 14.82 0.27 -11.38
C SER A 540 13.80 -0.67 -12.04
N TYR A 541 12.99 -0.14 -12.96
CA TYR A 541 11.85 -0.86 -13.56
C TYR A 541 12.22 -1.51 -14.89
N PHE A 542 12.01 -2.82 -14.98
CA PHE A 542 12.29 -3.61 -16.16
C PHE A 542 11.05 -4.35 -16.65
N GLN A 543 10.94 -4.50 -17.96
CA GLN A 543 10.05 -5.48 -18.56
C GLN A 543 10.92 -6.61 -19.10
N PHE A 544 10.88 -7.77 -18.43
CA PHE A 544 11.44 -8.99 -18.99
C PHE A 544 10.54 -9.41 -20.13
N GLN A 545 11.06 -9.31 -21.35
CA GLN A 545 10.28 -9.44 -22.56
C GLN A 545 9.46 -10.73 -22.55
N ARG A 546 8.15 -10.62 -22.82
CA ARG A 546 7.17 -11.73 -22.85
C ARG A 546 6.85 -12.39 -21.49
N ILE A 547 7.51 -11.99 -20.40
CA ILE A 547 7.36 -12.62 -19.08
C ILE A 547 6.54 -11.73 -18.14
N GLY A 548 7.02 -10.51 -17.86
CA GLY A 548 6.41 -9.63 -16.87
C GLY A 548 7.24 -8.40 -16.60
N TYR A 549 6.81 -7.65 -15.59
CA TYR A 549 7.55 -6.52 -15.06
C TYR A 549 8.28 -6.93 -13.79
N PHE A 550 9.52 -6.45 -13.68
CA PHE A 550 10.46 -6.81 -12.65
C PHE A 550 11.22 -5.57 -12.17
N ASN A 551 11.77 -5.65 -10.97
CA ASN A 551 12.74 -4.68 -10.48
C ASN A 551 13.95 -5.39 -9.86
N LEU A 552 15.09 -4.70 -9.86
CA LEU A 552 16.27 -5.14 -9.11
C LEU A 552 15.99 -4.99 -7.61
N ASP A 553 16.08 -6.08 -6.84
CA ASP A 553 15.86 -6.06 -5.40
C ASP A 553 17.05 -5.40 -4.68
N PRO A 554 16.82 -4.63 -3.60
CA PRO A 554 17.90 -4.01 -2.82
C PRO A 554 18.92 -4.98 -2.22
N ASP A 555 18.57 -6.27 -2.04
CA ASP A 555 19.51 -7.28 -1.56
C ASP A 555 20.52 -7.72 -2.65
N SER A 556 20.38 -7.22 -3.88
CA SER A 556 21.29 -7.56 -4.97
C SER A 556 22.71 -7.06 -4.70
N THR A 557 23.69 -7.87 -5.08
CA THR A 557 25.11 -7.52 -5.06
C THR A 557 25.70 -7.66 -6.46
N PRO A 558 26.90 -7.10 -6.75
CA PRO A 558 27.53 -7.26 -8.06
C PRO A 558 27.71 -8.73 -8.50
N ASP A 559 27.88 -9.65 -7.55
CA ASP A 559 28.06 -11.08 -7.81
C ASP A 559 26.76 -11.90 -7.72
N HIS A 560 25.67 -11.30 -7.24
CA HIS A 560 24.38 -11.96 -7.05
C HIS A 560 23.23 -10.99 -7.33
N LEU A 561 22.77 -10.98 -8.58
CA LEU A 561 21.65 -10.15 -9.02
C LEU A 561 20.32 -10.82 -8.66
N ILE A 562 19.43 -10.09 -8.00
CA ILE A 562 18.12 -10.57 -7.55
C ILE A 562 17.03 -9.71 -8.18
N PHE A 563 16.09 -10.34 -8.88
CA PHE A 563 14.95 -9.63 -9.46
C PHE A 563 13.63 -10.08 -8.84
N ASN A 564 12.82 -9.11 -8.45
CA ASN A 564 11.46 -9.34 -7.98
C ASN A 564 10.48 -9.19 -9.13
N ARG A 565 9.57 -10.15 -9.33
CA ARG A 565 8.44 -9.94 -10.24
C ARG A 565 7.43 -9.01 -9.59
N THR A 566 7.28 -7.81 -10.13
CA THR A 566 6.23 -6.88 -9.75
C THR A 566 4.86 -7.43 -10.14
N VAL A 567 4.68 -7.72 -11.43
CA VAL A 567 3.41 -8.20 -12.00
C VAL A 567 3.66 -8.92 -13.34
N SER A 568 2.84 -9.92 -13.66
CA SER A 568 2.84 -10.58 -14.99
C SER A 568 2.35 -9.64 -16.10
N LEU A 569 2.65 -9.93 -17.37
CA LEU A 569 2.15 -9.12 -18.50
C LEU A 569 0.62 -9.14 -18.67
N LYS A 570 -0.04 -10.21 -18.22
CA LYS A 570 -1.49 -10.39 -18.30
C LYS A 570 -2.00 -11.01 -17.01
N ASP A 571 -3.25 -10.74 -16.68
CA ASP A 571 -3.93 -11.41 -15.58
C ASP A 571 -4.06 -12.92 -15.90
N THR A 572 -3.65 -13.75 -14.94
CA THR A 572 -3.68 -15.21 -15.02
C THR A 572 -4.64 -15.85 -14.02
N TRP A 573 -5.14 -15.09 -13.03
CA TRP A 573 -5.92 -15.61 -11.91
C TRP A 573 -7.30 -16.10 -12.33
N ASN A 574 -7.99 -15.37 -13.21
CA ASN A 574 -9.27 -15.81 -13.77
C ASN A 574 -9.17 -17.10 -14.61
N LYS A 575 -7.96 -17.48 -15.05
CA LYS A 575 -7.72 -18.74 -15.77
C LYS A 575 -7.33 -19.89 -14.84
N ILE A 576 -6.71 -19.59 -13.70
CA ILE A 576 -6.32 -20.59 -12.69
C ILE A 576 -7.56 -21.05 -11.91
N LYS A 577 -8.48 -20.15 -11.52
CA LYS A 577 -9.76 -20.52 -10.86
C LYS A 577 -10.68 -21.45 -11.68
N ASN A 578 -10.50 -21.49 -13.00
CA ASN A 578 -11.32 -22.29 -13.92
C ASN A 578 -10.64 -23.60 -14.37
N LYS A 579 -9.50 -23.93 -13.76
CA LYS A 579 -8.84 -25.24 -13.85
C LYS A 579 -9.00 -25.94 -12.50
#